data_AF-A0A1F9ARG9-F1
#
_entry.id   AF-A0A1F9ARG9-F1
#
_cell.length_a   1.000
_cell.length_b   1.000
_cell.length_c   1.000
_cell.angle_alpha   90.00
_cell.angle_beta   90.00
_cell.angle_gamma   90.00
#
_symmetry.space_group_name_H-M   'P 1'
#
loop_
_entity.id
_entity.type
_entity.pdbx_description
1 polymer ?
#
loop_
_entity_poly.entity_id
_entity_poly.type
_entity_poly.pdbx_seq_one_letter_code
_entity_poly.pdbx_strand_id
1 'polypeptide(L)'
;MLETDLGEYIIQLAGEHPSHIVMPAIHKNKQEIAELFAEKLGMELTDDPQKLTLKAREVLRQKFLCADLGITGANALVAESGTVVLVENEGNIRLTTTLPRVHVALVGIEKIVPTLDDLMLLLKLLPRSATGQKMSGYVSLIRGPRRSDERDGAAEFHLVLLDNGRSRMREDPRLREALKCIRCGACLNACPVYQHIGGHAYGSVYPGPIGAMITRALAGPDHAWLLPFLSSLCGACTEVCPAQIPIHHILLELRQRATEGAEARGKLAEAAVFRAWSEFWSRPQGYRLSTWAASLMGRVAGQEGVLHQLPGPGEGWTQARDLPAPADKTFHKRWRDHVPPAPVIALSRKSLDAKPEPPQAKPAEPARDQKISSPVKTPRPGDPQKLANEMKFMQSQVHTAQGKAEAQARIKEILSEFAGRTLVAWDHPELSALGLQDLAREAGITTAPAAADRDSLIGQAAEAALGVTAVDFALADSGTLVLLTRPGQERSISLLPPVHLAVLRAEQVLKDVEDLVPALAEKAGSEFRGLTCISGPSLTGDIEMVPVLGVHGPGRLIVLLWSEG
;
A
#
# COMPACT_ATOMS: atom_id res chain seq x y z
N MET A 1 -14.02 19.71 4.21
CA MET A 1 -13.45 18.48 3.64
C MET A 1 -12.97 17.65 4.81
N LEU A 2 -13.37 16.38 4.88
CA LEU A 2 -13.16 15.50 6.02
C LEU A 2 -12.45 14.25 5.51
N GLU A 3 -11.37 13.84 6.19
CA GLU A 3 -10.69 12.59 5.86
C GLU A 3 -11.52 11.39 6.32
N THR A 4 -11.55 10.36 5.48
CA THR A 4 -12.45 9.22 5.66
C THR A 4 -11.74 7.97 6.19
N ASP A 5 -10.43 7.91 6.04
CA ASP A 5 -9.56 6.87 6.60
C ASP A 5 -9.26 7.18 8.07
N LEU A 6 -9.20 6.16 8.94
CA LEU A 6 -9.00 6.40 10.37
C LEU A 6 -7.64 7.07 10.65
N GLY A 7 -6.56 6.57 10.05
CA GLY A 7 -5.23 7.15 10.14
C GLY A 7 -5.19 8.60 9.65
N GLU A 8 -5.69 8.87 8.45
CA GLU A 8 -5.77 10.25 7.91
C GLU A 8 -6.69 11.16 8.73
N TYR A 9 -7.75 10.62 9.33
CA TYR A 9 -8.63 11.40 10.20
C TYR A 9 -7.93 11.80 11.51
N ILE A 10 -7.15 10.90 12.12
CA ILE A 10 -6.36 11.17 13.32
C ILE A 10 -5.39 12.34 13.08
N ILE A 11 -4.63 12.29 11.99
CA ILE A 11 -3.66 13.36 11.68
C ILE A 11 -4.33 14.64 11.18
N GLN A 12 -5.49 14.56 10.51
CA GLN A 12 -6.31 15.74 10.22
C GLN A 12 -6.76 16.45 11.51
N LEU A 13 -7.18 15.70 12.53
CA LEU A 13 -7.53 16.28 13.84
C LEU A 13 -6.32 16.89 14.55
N ALA A 14 -5.13 16.29 14.37
CA ALA A 14 -3.88 16.80 14.93
C ALA A 14 -3.33 18.02 14.16
N GLY A 15 -3.79 18.29 12.93
CA GLY A 15 -3.23 19.33 12.07
C GLY A 15 -1.86 18.98 11.51
N GLU A 16 -1.58 17.70 11.31
CA GLU A 16 -0.29 17.16 10.88
C GLU A 16 -0.36 16.55 9.47
N HIS A 17 0.81 16.28 8.89
CA HIS A 17 0.91 15.54 7.62
C HIS A 17 1.11 14.03 7.86
N PRO A 18 0.72 13.18 6.89
CA PRO A 18 0.99 11.74 6.99
C PRO A 18 2.48 11.45 6.99
N SER A 19 2.86 10.49 7.83
CA SER A 19 4.26 10.05 7.97
C SER A 19 4.59 8.81 7.14
N HIS A 20 3.58 8.02 6.75
CA HIS A 20 3.73 6.81 5.95
C HIS A 20 2.62 6.72 4.90
N ILE A 21 2.89 6.07 3.77
CA ILE A 21 1.96 5.99 2.63
C ILE A 21 0.78 5.03 2.89
N VAL A 22 0.98 4.03 3.75
CA VAL A 22 -0.04 2.98 4.06
C VAL A 22 -0.58 3.12 5.49
N MET A 23 0.16 3.75 6.40
CA MET A 23 -0.17 3.86 7.84
C MET A 23 0.06 5.29 8.29
N PRO A 24 -0.80 6.23 7.88
CA PRO A 24 -0.55 7.67 7.95
C PRO A 24 -0.10 8.16 9.34
N ALA A 25 -0.74 7.63 10.38
CA ALA A 25 -0.56 7.99 11.79
C ALA A 25 0.48 7.13 12.54
N ILE A 26 1.34 6.34 11.86
CA ILE A 26 2.28 5.39 12.51
C ILE A 26 3.24 6.01 13.53
N HIS A 27 3.46 7.32 13.49
CA HIS A 27 4.32 8.05 14.42
C HIS A 27 3.61 8.43 15.74
N LYS A 28 2.29 8.23 15.85
CA LYS A 28 1.53 8.49 17.06
C LYS A 28 1.31 7.21 17.85
N ASN A 29 1.47 7.31 19.17
CA ASN A 29 1.12 6.23 20.08
C ASN A 29 -0.35 6.34 20.52
N LYS A 30 -0.88 5.29 21.17
CA LYS A 30 -2.29 5.25 21.58
C LYS A 30 -2.68 6.31 22.61
N GLN A 31 -1.75 6.75 23.47
CA GLN A 31 -2.02 7.75 24.50
C GLN A 31 -2.20 9.12 23.87
N GLU A 32 -1.34 9.49 22.92
CA GLU A 32 -1.46 10.73 22.14
C GLU A 32 -2.79 10.76 21.36
N ILE A 33 -3.20 9.62 20.78
CA ILE A 33 -4.48 9.50 20.08
C ILE A 33 -5.66 9.63 21.05
N ALA A 34 -5.58 9.00 22.23
CA ALA A 34 -6.62 9.07 23.25
C ALA A 34 -6.81 10.50 23.78
N GLU A 35 -5.72 11.21 24.07
CA GLU A 35 -5.74 12.61 24.48
C GLU A 35 -6.33 13.50 23.39
N LEU A 36 -5.92 13.29 22.13
CA LEU A 36 -6.45 14.02 20.98
C LEU A 36 -7.96 13.80 20.83
N PHE A 37 -8.45 12.57 20.99
CA PHE A 37 -9.87 12.27 20.87
C PHE A 37 -10.67 12.79 22.07
N ALA A 38 -10.11 12.76 23.28
CA ALA A 38 -10.74 13.38 24.45
C ALA A 38 -10.90 14.89 24.23
N GLU A 39 -9.87 15.57 23.72
CA GLU A 39 -9.88 17.01 23.45
C GLU A 39 -10.84 17.38 22.30
N LYS A 40 -10.73 16.70 21.14
CA LYS A 40 -11.44 17.08 19.91
C LYS A 40 -12.84 16.48 19.77
N LEU A 41 -13.07 15.30 20.34
CA LEU A 41 -14.32 14.54 20.19
C LEU A 41 -15.10 14.41 21.50
N GLY A 42 -14.56 14.90 22.63
CA GLY A 42 -15.24 14.92 23.92
C GLY A 42 -15.52 13.53 24.50
N MET A 43 -14.68 12.54 24.19
CA MET A 43 -14.80 11.20 24.77
C MET A 43 -14.06 11.07 26.10
N GLU A 44 -14.44 10.09 26.91
CA GLU A 44 -13.69 9.71 28.10
C GLU A 44 -12.31 9.18 27.71
N LEU A 45 -11.27 9.60 28.44
CA LEU A 45 -9.90 9.16 28.18
C LEU A 45 -9.78 7.64 28.39
N THR A 46 -9.33 6.93 27.37
CA THR A 46 -9.15 5.47 27.41
C THR A 46 -8.00 5.07 26.50
N ASP A 47 -7.24 4.07 26.90
CA ASP A 47 -6.16 3.49 26.11
C ASP A 47 -6.58 2.22 25.34
N ASP A 48 -7.88 1.94 25.30
CA ASP A 48 -8.47 0.82 24.56
C ASP A 48 -8.66 1.20 23.08
N PRO A 49 -7.88 0.61 22.14
CA PRO A 49 -7.98 0.91 20.72
C PRO A 49 -9.38 0.64 20.14
N GLN A 50 -10.11 -0.33 20.71
CA GLN A 50 -11.46 -0.64 20.26
C GLN A 50 -12.43 0.50 20.58
N LYS A 51 -12.35 1.07 21.79
CA LYS A 51 -13.18 2.23 22.17
C LYS A 51 -12.84 3.47 21.34
N LEU A 52 -11.55 3.74 21.11
CA LEU A 52 -11.11 4.86 20.26
C LEU A 52 -11.66 4.72 18.85
N THR A 53 -11.52 3.53 18.25
CA THR A 53 -12.00 3.23 16.90
C THR A 53 -13.53 3.34 16.81
N LEU A 54 -14.27 2.81 17.81
CA LEU A 54 -15.72 2.92 17.84
C LEU A 54 -16.19 4.37 17.98
N LYS A 55 -15.46 5.21 18.71
CA LYS A 55 -15.75 6.65 18.78
C LYS A 55 -15.55 7.33 17.43
N ALA A 56 -14.46 7.03 16.75
CA ALA A 56 -14.23 7.52 15.39
C ALA A 56 -15.33 7.06 14.42
N ARG A 57 -15.73 5.78 14.48
CA ARG A 57 -16.85 5.22 13.72
C ARG A 57 -18.15 5.98 13.96
N GLU A 58 -18.51 6.24 15.22
CA GLU A 58 -19.72 6.98 15.60
C GLU A 58 -19.77 8.35 14.89
N VAL A 59 -18.68 9.11 14.97
CA VAL A 59 -18.57 10.44 14.38
C VAL A 59 -18.58 10.38 12.86
N LEU A 60 -17.70 9.56 12.27
CA LEU A 60 -17.51 9.49 10.82
C LEU A 60 -18.74 8.94 10.10
N ARG A 61 -19.46 7.98 10.70
CA ARG A 61 -20.64 7.36 10.08
C ARG A 61 -21.75 8.36 9.79
N GLN A 62 -22.00 9.30 10.70
CA GLN A 62 -22.95 10.39 10.45
C GLN A 62 -22.49 11.29 9.30
N LYS A 63 -21.19 11.57 9.23
CA LYS A 63 -20.61 12.40 8.17
C LYS A 63 -20.72 11.72 6.79
N PHE A 64 -20.50 10.41 6.71
CA PHE A 64 -20.69 9.65 5.48
C PHE A 64 -22.13 9.69 4.96
N LEU A 65 -23.13 9.54 5.85
CA LEU A 65 -24.54 9.54 5.48
C LEU A 65 -25.03 10.89 4.96
N CYS A 66 -24.48 11.99 5.49
CA CYS A 66 -24.87 13.35 5.10
C CYS A 66 -24.01 13.94 3.96
N ALA A 67 -22.97 13.25 3.50
CA ALA A 67 -22.04 13.80 2.50
C ALA A 67 -22.66 13.83 1.09
N ASP A 68 -22.61 15.00 0.45
CA ASP A 68 -23.08 15.20 -0.93
C ASP A 68 -22.07 14.78 -1.99
N LEU A 69 -20.78 14.95 -1.66
CA LEU A 69 -19.65 14.78 -2.57
C LEU A 69 -18.59 13.87 -1.92
N GLY A 70 -18.20 12.82 -2.63
CA GLY A 70 -17.07 11.97 -2.31
C GLY A 70 -15.88 12.27 -3.20
N ILE A 71 -14.68 12.40 -2.63
CA ILE A 71 -13.44 12.60 -3.37
C ILE A 71 -12.51 11.43 -3.04
N THR A 72 -11.97 10.79 -4.08
CA THR A 72 -11.02 9.69 -3.92
C THR A 72 -9.79 9.89 -4.80
N GLY A 73 -8.69 9.23 -4.42
CA GLY A 73 -7.67 8.85 -5.36
C GLY A 73 -8.09 7.63 -6.20
N ALA A 74 -7.11 6.92 -6.73
CA ALA A 74 -7.25 5.54 -7.21
C ALA A 74 -5.93 4.79 -7.06
N ASN A 75 -5.97 3.47 -6.94
CA ASN A 75 -4.79 2.61 -6.97
C ASN A 75 -4.37 2.32 -8.41
N ALA A 76 -5.34 2.16 -9.31
CA ALA A 76 -5.13 2.03 -10.75
C ALA A 76 -6.32 2.56 -11.54
N LEU A 77 -6.10 2.89 -12.80
CA LEU A 77 -7.13 3.12 -13.82
C LEU A 77 -6.92 2.12 -14.95
N VAL A 78 -7.98 1.47 -15.40
CA VAL A 78 -7.89 0.50 -16.51
C VAL A 78 -8.34 1.17 -17.82
N ALA A 79 -7.40 1.32 -18.76
CA ALA A 79 -7.60 2.08 -19.98
C ALA A 79 -8.65 1.47 -20.92
N GLU A 80 -8.64 0.15 -21.12
CA GLU A 80 -9.55 -0.51 -22.06
C GLU A 80 -11.04 -0.37 -21.70
N SER A 81 -11.35 -0.18 -20.41
CA SER A 81 -12.72 -0.21 -19.89
C SER A 81 -13.14 1.05 -19.14
N GLY A 82 -12.23 2.03 -18.98
CA GLY A 82 -12.49 3.23 -18.18
C GLY A 82 -12.80 2.94 -16.72
N THR A 83 -12.17 1.90 -16.15
CA THR A 83 -12.47 1.44 -14.78
C THR A 83 -11.57 2.13 -13.76
N VAL A 84 -12.15 2.69 -12.70
CA VAL A 84 -11.43 3.18 -11.52
C VAL A 84 -11.28 2.06 -10.51
N VAL A 85 -10.06 1.83 -10.02
CA VAL A 85 -9.76 0.76 -9.06
C VAL A 85 -9.33 1.33 -7.73
N LEU A 86 -10.00 0.88 -6.68
CA LEU A 86 -9.84 1.34 -5.31
C LEU A 86 -9.53 0.13 -4.42
N VAL A 87 -8.50 0.24 -3.59
CA VAL A 87 -8.03 -0.82 -2.69
C VAL A 87 -8.02 -0.27 -1.27
N GLU A 88 -8.68 -0.94 -0.35
CA GLU A 88 -8.81 -0.51 1.05
C GLU A 88 -9.02 -1.71 2.00
N ASN A 89 -8.96 -1.48 3.30
CA ASN A 89 -9.25 -2.50 4.33
C ASN A 89 -10.45 -2.15 5.21
N GLU A 90 -10.84 -0.88 5.30
CA GLU A 90 -11.80 -0.43 6.31
C GLU A 90 -13.23 -0.28 5.76
N GLY A 91 -13.39 -0.02 4.46
CA GLY A 91 -14.68 0.22 3.81
C GLY A 91 -15.03 1.72 3.72
N ASN A 92 -14.14 2.61 4.15
CA ASN A 92 -14.27 4.06 4.02
C ASN A 92 -14.38 4.51 2.56
N ILE A 93 -13.54 3.99 1.66
CA ILE A 93 -13.58 4.38 0.24
C ILE A 93 -14.88 3.90 -0.41
N ARG A 94 -15.36 2.70 -0.08
CA ARG A 94 -16.67 2.20 -0.50
C ARG A 94 -17.80 3.12 -0.02
N LEU A 95 -17.77 3.62 1.21
CA LEU A 95 -18.74 4.60 1.70
C LEU A 95 -18.67 5.90 0.88
N THR A 96 -17.46 6.42 0.64
CA THR A 96 -17.19 7.63 -0.15
C THR A 96 -17.63 7.55 -1.60
N THR A 97 -17.70 6.34 -2.18
CA THR A 97 -18.08 6.13 -3.60
C THR A 97 -19.50 5.59 -3.80
N THR A 98 -20.13 5.10 -2.73
CA THR A 98 -21.48 4.52 -2.78
C THR A 98 -22.52 5.49 -2.25
N LEU A 99 -22.23 6.20 -1.15
CA LEU A 99 -23.21 7.08 -0.52
C LEU A 99 -23.30 8.42 -1.26
N PRO A 100 -22.25 9.23 -1.43
CA PRO A 100 -22.38 10.56 -2.00
C PRO A 100 -23.01 10.56 -3.40
N ARG A 101 -23.76 11.62 -3.71
CA ARG A 101 -24.43 11.79 -5.02
C ARG A 101 -23.44 12.09 -6.12
N VAL A 102 -22.31 12.69 -5.78
CA VAL A 102 -21.23 13.04 -6.71
C VAL A 102 -19.95 12.33 -6.27
N HIS A 103 -19.23 11.72 -7.21
CA HIS A 103 -17.91 11.15 -6.99
C HIS A 103 -16.87 11.81 -7.90
N VAL A 104 -15.82 12.35 -7.29
CA VAL A 104 -14.65 12.88 -8.01
C VAL A 104 -13.44 11.97 -7.74
N ALA A 105 -12.87 11.41 -8.80
CA ALA A 105 -11.62 10.67 -8.74
C ALA A 105 -10.45 11.55 -9.22
N LEU A 106 -9.51 11.89 -8.34
CA LEU A 106 -8.28 12.63 -8.66
C LEU A 106 -7.09 11.66 -8.74
N VAL A 107 -6.60 11.39 -9.94
CA VAL A 107 -5.65 10.30 -10.15
C VAL A 107 -4.48 10.75 -11.00
N GLY A 108 -3.27 10.41 -10.56
CA GLY A 108 -2.07 10.65 -11.34
C GLY A 108 -2.02 9.77 -12.60
N ILE A 109 -1.54 10.33 -13.71
CA ILE A 109 -1.49 9.63 -15.01
C ILE A 109 -0.57 8.40 -15.04
N GLU A 110 0.30 8.24 -14.04
CA GLU A 110 1.19 7.09 -13.88
C GLU A 110 0.47 5.81 -13.44
N LYS A 111 -0.77 5.94 -12.93
CA LYS A 111 -1.54 4.80 -12.40
C LYS A 111 -2.41 4.10 -13.46
N ILE A 112 -2.28 4.48 -14.72
CA ILE A 112 -3.05 3.89 -15.82
C ILE A 112 -2.40 2.57 -16.25
N VAL A 113 -3.17 1.48 -16.21
CA VAL A 113 -2.81 0.18 -16.78
C VAL A 113 -3.63 -0.09 -18.05
N PRO A 114 -3.09 -0.85 -19.02
CA PRO A 114 -3.80 -1.12 -20.27
C PRO A 114 -5.09 -1.93 -20.08
N THR A 115 -4.98 -3.09 -19.41
CA THR A 115 -6.05 -4.10 -19.34
C THR A 115 -6.42 -4.52 -17.92
N LEU A 116 -7.54 -5.24 -17.76
CA LEU A 116 -7.92 -5.88 -16.52
C LEU A 116 -6.93 -6.99 -16.13
N ASP A 117 -6.32 -7.69 -17.09
CA ASP A 117 -5.29 -8.69 -16.80
C ASP A 117 -4.06 -8.06 -16.14
N ASP A 118 -3.61 -6.90 -16.65
CA ASP A 118 -2.52 -6.12 -16.03
C ASP A 118 -2.89 -5.71 -14.60
N LEU A 119 -4.16 -5.37 -14.36
CA LEU A 119 -4.67 -5.07 -13.03
C LEU A 119 -4.59 -6.29 -12.10
N MET A 120 -4.93 -7.50 -12.56
CA MET A 120 -4.89 -8.69 -11.71
C MET A 120 -3.48 -8.95 -11.16
N LEU A 121 -2.44 -8.67 -11.96
CA LEU A 121 -1.04 -8.71 -11.50
C LEU A 121 -0.77 -7.68 -10.40
N LEU A 122 -1.25 -6.44 -10.56
CA LEU A 122 -1.13 -5.41 -9.52
C LEU A 122 -1.83 -5.81 -8.22
N LEU A 123 -3.02 -6.41 -8.31
CA LEU A 123 -3.76 -6.91 -7.15
C LEU A 123 -3.07 -8.09 -6.47
N LYS A 124 -2.25 -8.87 -7.19
CA LYS A 124 -1.38 -9.87 -6.57
C LYS A 124 -0.21 -9.25 -5.82
N LEU A 125 0.42 -8.21 -6.38
CA LEU A 125 1.65 -7.62 -5.83
C LEU A 125 1.38 -6.64 -4.69
N LEU A 126 0.42 -5.73 -4.85
CA LEU A 126 0.23 -4.59 -3.96
C LEU A 126 -0.05 -5.02 -2.50
N PRO A 127 -1.09 -5.83 -2.20
CA PRO A 127 -1.41 -6.17 -0.81
C PRO A 127 -0.31 -7.01 -0.15
N ARG A 128 0.32 -7.92 -0.91
CA ARG A 128 1.41 -8.77 -0.42
C ARG A 128 2.63 -7.96 0.01
N SER A 129 2.98 -6.94 -0.77
CA SER A 129 4.12 -6.06 -0.45
C SER A 129 3.80 -4.95 0.55
N ALA A 130 2.53 -4.56 0.69
CA ALA A 130 2.11 -3.48 1.59
C ALA A 130 1.80 -3.98 2.99
N THR A 131 0.85 -4.91 3.11
CA THR A 131 0.31 -5.38 4.40
C THR A 131 0.52 -6.88 4.62
N GLY A 132 1.19 -7.58 3.69
CA GLY A 132 1.39 -9.03 3.76
C GLY A 132 0.15 -9.85 3.42
N GLN A 133 -0.97 -9.21 3.07
CA GLN A 133 -2.23 -9.88 2.74
C GLN A 133 -2.21 -10.42 1.31
N LYS A 134 -2.94 -11.50 1.04
CA LYS A 134 -3.08 -12.05 -0.33
C LYS A 134 -3.99 -11.20 -1.22
N MET A 135 -4.95 -10.51 -0.60
CA MET A 135 -5.85 -9.51 -1.17
C MET A 135 -6.20 -8.55 -0.03
N SER A 136 -6.36 -7.26 -0.32
CA SER A 136 -6.86 -6.30 0.68
C SER A 136 -8.32 -6.59 1.05
N GLY A 137 -8.75 -6.12 2.22
CA GLY A 137 -10.11 -6.38 2.74
C GLY A 137 -11.20 -6.06 1.73
N TYR A 138 -11.05 -4.96 0.99
CA TYR A 138 -11.94 -4.58 -0.11
C TYR A 138 -11.16 -4.11 -1.35
N VAL A 139 -11.64 -4.52 -2.53
CA VAL A 139 -11.23 -3.96 -3.82
C VAL A 139 -12.46 -3.59 -4.61
N SER A 140 -12.60 -2.33 -5.01
CA SER A 140 -13.75 -1.84 -5.78
C SER A 140 -13.31 -1.40 -7.17
N LEU A 141 -13.99 -1.92 -8.19
CA LEU A 141 -13.87 -1.54 -9.59
C LEU A 141 -15.13 -0.78 -9.99
N ILE A 142 -15.01 0.49 -10.34
CA ILE A 142 -16.13 1.38 -10.64
C ILE A 142 -16.04 1.90 -12.08
N ARG A 143 -17.15 1.85 -12.82
CA ARG A 143 -17.26 2.28 -14.22
C ARG A 143 -18.29 3.39 -14.40
N GLY A 144 -17.86 4.63 -14.18
CA GLY A 144 -18.70 5.82 -14.36
C GLY A 144 -19.81 5.94 -13.30
N PRO A 145 -20.81 6.81 -13.53
CA PRO A 145 -21.93 7.00 -12.61
C PRO A 145 -22.88 5.80 -12.62
N ARG A 146 -23.74 5.72 -11.59
CA ARG A 146 -24.81 4.73 -11.51
C ARG A 146 -25.77 4.85 -12.69
N ARG A 147 -26.36 3.74 -13.12
CA ARG A 147 -27.44 3.72 -14.12
C ARG A 147 -28.77 4.14 -13.48
N SER A 148 -29.77 4.45 -14.30
CA SER A 148 -31.09 4.90 -13.84
C SER A 148 -31.87 3.82 -13.08
N ASP A 149 -31.57 2.55 -13.33
CA ASP A 149 -32.12 1.36 -12.70
C ASP A 149 -31.33 0.89 -11.45
N GLU A 150 -30.20 1.53 -11.16
CA GLU A 150 -29.42 1.30 -9.93
C GLU A 150 -29.81 2.32 -8.86
N ARG A 151 -30.09 1.86 -7.64
CA ARG A 151 -30.55 2.74 -6.55
C ARG A 151 -29.42 3.43 -5.79
N ASP A 152 -28.21 2.87 -5.76
CA ASP A 152 -27.08 3.45 -5.03
C ASP A 152 -25.84 3.73 -5.90
N GLY A 153 -24.93 4.53 -5.36
CA GLY A 153 -23.82 5.11 -6.10
C GLY A 153 -23.97 6.57 -6.46
N ALA A 154 -22.85 7.12 -6.93
CA ALA A 154 -22.81 8.47 -7.46
C ALA A 154 -23.68 8.58 -8.72
N ALA A 155 -24.59 9.54 -8.71
CA ALA A 155 -25.36 9.96 -9.89
C ALA A 155 -24.49 10.74 -10.88
N GLU A 156 -23.46 11.42 -10.39
CA GLU A 156 -22.50 12.16 -11.19
C GLU A 156 -21.07 11.72 -10.88
N PHE A 157 -20.25 11.55 -11.92
CA PHE A 157 -18.86 11.10 -11.78
C PHE A 157 -17.92 12.01 -12.56
N HIS A 158 -16.85 12.47 -11.90
CA HIS A 158 -15.78 13.25 -12.53
C HIS A 158 -14.44 12.56 -12.36
N LEU A 159 -13.68 12.44 -13.45
CA LEU A 159 -12.29 11.96 -13.43
C LEU A 159 -11.35 13.13 -13.72
N VAL A 160 -10.43 13.39 -12.81
CA VAL A 160 -9.36 14.38 -12.97
C VAL A 160 -8.03 13.64 -13.11
N LEU A 161 -7.46 13.69 -14.31
CA LEU A 161 -6.13 13.12 -14.59
C LEU A 161 -5.05 14.15 -14.30
N LEU A 162 -4.22 13.85 -13.31
CA LEU A 162 -3.17 14.74 -12.82
C LEU A 162 -1.81 14.36 -13.39
N ASP A 163 -1.26 15.21 -14.26
CA ASP A 163 0.12 15.08 -14.70
C ASP A 163 1.07 15.57 -13.59
N ASN A 164 1.00 16.86 -13.24
CA ASN A 164 1.88 17.51 -12.25
C ASN A 164 3.38 17.25 -12.48
N GLY A 165 3.84 17.09 -13.73
CA GLY A 165 5.25 16.85 -14.07
C GLY A 165 5.61 15.37 -14.30
N ARG A 166 4.66 14.45 -14.22
CA ARG A 166 4.83 13.03 -14.55
C ARG A 166 5.19 12.80 -16.01
N SER A 167 4.68 13.61 -16.95
CA SER A 167 5.10 13.50 -18.36
C SER A 167 6.58 13.85 -18.53
N ARG A 168 7.10 14.86 -17.80
CA ARG A 168 8.53 15.16 -17.79
C ARG A 168 9.35 14.03 -17.16
N MET A 169 8.86 13.43 -16.07
CA MET A 169 9.48 12.24 -15.48
C MET A 169 9.56 11.07 -16.47
N ARG A 170 8.52 10.88 -17.29
CA ARG A 170 8.47 9.82 -18.30
C ARG A 170 9.55 10.01 -19.38
N GLU A 171 9.83 11.25 -19.75
CA GLU A 171 10.87 11.59 -20.74
C GLU A 171 12.28 11.32 -20.20
N ASP A 172 12.51 11.51 -18.90
CA ASP A 172 13.78 11.20 -18.26
C ASP A 172 14.07 9.68 -18.27
N PRO A 173 15.20 9.21 -18.84
CA PRO A 173 15.55 7.79 -18.92
C PRO A 173 15.59 7.03 -17.60
N ARG A 174 15.80 7.73 -16.48
CA ARG A 174 16.05 7.14 -15.16
C ARG A 174 14.92 7.42 -14.20
N LEU A 175 14.40 8.65 -14.18
CA LEU A 175 13.25 8.99 -13.33
C LEU A 175 11.95 8.34 -13.79
N ARG A 176 11.81 7.97 -15.08
CA ARG A 176 10.61 7.25 -15.57
C ARG A 176 10.36 5.95 -14.83
N GLU A 177 11.40 5.29 -14.34
CA GLU A 177 11.28 4.04 -13.58
C GLU A 177 10.53 4.24 -12.27
N ALA A 178 10.62 5.43 -11.65
CA ALA A 178 9.87 5.75 -10.44
C ALA A 178 8.35 5.80 -10.68
N LEU A 179 7.90 6.00 -11.93
CA LEU A 179 6.48 5.98 -12.29
C LEU A 179 5.84 4.59 -12.21
N LYS A 180 6.65 3.52 -12.16
CA LYS A 180 6.18 2.13 -11.94
C LYS A 180 5.73 1.88 -10.49
N CYS A 181 5.87 2.87 -9.60
CA CYS A 181 5.58 2.69 -8.19
C CYS A 181 4.09 2.45 -7.93
N ILE A 182 3.78 1.27 -7.41
CA ILE A 182 2.43 0.86 -7.00
C ILE A 182 2.03 1.37 -5.59
N ARG A 183 2.88 2.21 -4.97
CA ARG A 183 2.66 2.82 -3.65
C ARG A 183 2.48 1.83 -2.49
N CYS A 184 3.15 0.68 -2.53
CA CYS A 184 3.06 -0.34 -1.48
C CYS A 184 3.80 -0.01 -0.17
N GLY A 185 4.70 0.99 -0.13
CA GLY A 185 5.46 1.33 1.08
C GLY A 185 6.62 0.39 1.44
N ALA A 186 6.81 -0.76 0.76
CA ALA A 186 7.88 -1.73 1.07
C ALA A 186 9.28 -1.08 1.17
N CYS A 187 9.59 -0.14 0.28
CA CYS A 187 10.87 0.58 0.29
C CYS A 187 11.06 1.52 1.50
N LEU A 188 9.98 2.04 2.11
CA LEU A 188 10.03 2.82 3.33
C LEU A 188 10.40 1.89 4.49
N ASN A 189 9.68 0.78 4.61
CA ASN A 189 9.87 -0.20 5.68
C ASN A 189 11.26 -0.85 5.67
N ALA A 190 11.86 -1.05 4.50
CA ALA A 190 13.23 -1.59 4.39
C ALA A 190 14.33 -0.53 4.55
N CYS A 191 13.98 0.77 4.57
CA CYS A 191 14.98 1.83 4.60
C CYS A 191 15.44 2.11 6.05
N PRO A 192 16.72 1.88 6.39
CA PRO A 192 17.21 2.11 7.74
C PRO A 192 17.09 3.59 8.13
N VAL A 193 17.23 4.51 7.18
CA VAL A 193 17.12 5.94 7.47
C VAL A 193 15.68 6.30 7.83
N TYR A 194 14.70 5.90 7.01
CA TYR A 194 13.28 6.14 7.29
C TYR A 194 12.86 5.56 8.65
N GLN A 195 13.31 4.36 9.00
CA GLN A 195 13.00 3.73 10.29
C GLN A 195 13.49 4.54 11.50
N HIS A 196 14.56 5.32 11.38
CA HIS A 196 15.12 6.09 12.50
C HIS A 196 14.62 7.54 12.56
N ILE A 197 14.38 8.18 11.40
CA ILE A 197 14.00 9.61 11.36
C ILE A 197 12.52 9.84 11.07
N GLY A 198 11.78 8.79 10.69
CA GLY A 198 10.38 8.87 10.29
C GLY A 198 10.15 9.57 8.95
N GLY A 199 8.87 9.69 8.56
CA GLY A 199 8.48 10.32 7.29
C GLY A 199 8.56 11.84 7.28
N HIS A 200 8.26 12.51 8.39
CA HIS A 200 8.21 13.97 8.45
C HIS A 200 9.57 14.63 8.17
N ALA A 201 10.67 13.96 8.51
CA ALA A 201 12.02 14.45 8.24
C ALA A 201 12.33 14.61 6.73
N TYR A 202 11.54 14.01 5.84
CA TYR A 202 11.66 14.20 4.39
C TYR A 202 10.98 15.48 3.89
N GLY A 203 10.21 16.19 4.72
CA GLY A 203 9.59 17.48 4.36
C GLY A 203 8.57 17.41 3.23
N SER A 204 7.97 16.25 2.99
CA SER A 204 7.02 16.01 1.90
C SER A 204 6.04 14.90 2.28
N VAL A 205 4.82 14.97 1.72
CA VAL A 205 3.80 13.91 1.82
C VAL A 205 4.20 12.63 1.06
N TYR A 206 5.25 12.70 0.24
CA TYR A 206 5.92 11.52 -0.31
C TYR A 206 7.24 11.28 0.45
N PRO A 207 7.24 10.45 1.51
CA PRO A 207 8.43 10.17 2.31
C PRO A 207 9.25 8.98 1.78
N GLY A 208 10.42 8.77 2.39
CA GLY A 208 11.27 7.60 2.17
C GLY A 208 12.00 7.59 0.82
N PRO A 209 12.62 6.46 0.44
CA PRO A 209 13.45 6.37 -0.76
C PRO A 209 12.72 6.71 -2.06
N ILE A 210 11.50 6.20 -2.23
CA ILE A 210 10.66 6.52 -3.39
C ILE A 210 10.21 7.98 -3.38
N GLY A 211 9.88 8.49 -2.21
CA GLY A 211 9.46 9.87 -2.00
C GLY A 211 10.55 10.89 -2.29
N ALA A 212 11.81 10.58 -1.96
CA ALA A 212 12.96 11.42 -2.30
C ALA A 212 13.09 11.69 -3.80
N MET A 213 12.78 10.69 -4.64
CA MET A 213 12.84 10.82 -6.10
C MET A 213 11.60 11.54 -6.64
N ILE A 214 10.41 11.14 -6.17
CA ILE A 214 9.13 11.69 -6.64
C ILE A 214 8.98 13.16 -6.22
N THR A 215 9.26 13.48 -4.96
CA THR A 215 9.21 14.86 -4.46
C THR A 215 10.16 15.75 -5.28
N ARG A 216 11.39 15.29 -5.53
CA ARG A 216 12.33 16.04 -6.39
C ARG A 216 11.80 16.24 -7.80
N ALA A 217 11.21 15.22 -8.39
CA ALA A 217 10.70 15.31 -9.75
C ALA A 217 9.47 16.21 -9.89
N LEU A 218 8.60 16.24 -8.88
CA LEU A 218 7.37 17.04 -8.87
C LEU A 218 7.63 18.49 -8.42
N ALA A 219 8.38 18.70 -7.33
CA ALA A 219 8.66 20.03 -6.77
C ALA A 219 9.85 20.74 -7.44
N GLY A 220 10.58 20.04 -8.30
CA GLY A 220 11.79 20.54 -8.95
C GLY A 220 13.05 20.36 -8.09
N PRO A 221 14.24 20.50 -8.70
CA PRO A 221 15.51 20.26 -8.02
C PRO A 221 15.75 21.25 -6.88
N ASP A 222 15.16 22.45 -6.93
CA ASP A 222 15.49 23.52 -6.00
C ASP A 222 15.03 23.29 -4.56
N HIS A 223 13.84 22.69 -4.39
CA HIS A 223 13.20 22.47 -3.10
C HIS A 223 13.60 21.14 -2.44
N ALA A 224 14.04 20.16 -3.23
CA ALA A 224 14.24 18.78 -2.77
C ALA A 224 15.66 18.25 -3.07
N TRP A 225 16.64 19.15 -3.21
CA TRP A 225 18.00 18.77 -3.61
C TRP A 225 18.71 17.86 -2.60
N LEU A 226 18.40 17.98 -1.31
CA LEU A 226 18.98 17.20 -0.21
C LEU A 226 18.39 15.79 -0.08
N LEU A 227 17.16 15.55 -0.54
CA LEU A 227 16.47 14.28 -0.28
C LEU A 227 17.23 13.04 -0.80
N PRO A 228 17.86 13.07 -1.99
CA PRO A 228 18.71 11.97 -2.42
C PRO A 228 19.87 11.67 -1.47
N PHE A 229 20.38 12.67 -0.74
CA PHE A 229 21.50 12.55 0.20
C PHE A 229 21.10 11.90 1.53
N LEU A 230 19.80 11.83 1.86
CA LEU A 230 19.32 11.12 3.05
C LEU A 230 19.52 9.61 2.96
N SER A 231 19.67 9.02 1.77
CA SER A 231 19.86 7.58 1.61
C SER A 231 21.25 7.10 2.09
N SER A 232 21.35 5.89 2.65
CA SER A 232 22.65 5.23 2.86
C SER A 232 23.18 4.53 1.59
N LEU A 233 22.39 4.51 0.51
CA LEU A 233 22.67 3.79 -0.74
C LEU A 233 22.90 2.28 -0.56
N CYS A 234 22.38 1.67 0.51
CA CYS A 234 22.58 0.24 0.80
C CYS A 234 21.87 -0.74 -0.15
N GLY A 235 20.99 -0.26 -1.04
CA GLY A 235 20.30 -1.10 -2.04
C GLY A 235 19.05 -1.84 -1.54
N ALA A 236 18.80 -1.92 -0.24
CA ALA A 236 17.66 -2.66 0.33
C ALA A 236 16.30 -2.27 -0.28
N CYS A 237 16.06 -0.97 -0.49
CA CYS A 237 14.85 -0.45 -1.12
C CYS A 237 14.62 -0.97 -2.56
N THR A 238 15.68 -1.26 -3.31
CA THR A 238 15.59 -1.83 -4.66
C THR A 238 15.33 -3.32 -4.61
N GLU A 239 15.98 -4.03 -3.69
CA GLU A 239 15.79 -5.47 -3.52
C GLU A 239 14.34 -5.83 -3.15
N VAL A 240 13.72 -5.05 -2.25
CA VAL A 240 12.34 -5.31 -1.80
C VAL A 240 11.27 -4.78 -2.74
N CYS A 241 11.62 -4.04 -3.80
CA CYS A 241 10.63 -3.39 -4.66
C CYS A 241 9.92 -4.41 -5.57
N PRO A 242 8.60 -4.65 -5.44
CA PRO A 242 7.90 -5.61 -6.29
C PRO A 242 7.83 -5.17 -7.76
N ALA A 243 7.92 -3.86 -8.01
CA ALA A 243 7.95 -3.28 -9.35
C ALA A 243 9.38 -3.18 -9.93
N GLN A 244 10.38 -3.75 -9.24
CA GLN A 244 11.79 -3.79 -9.66
C GLN A 244 12.39 -2.42 -9.98
N ILE A 245 11.96 -1.37 -9.26
CA ILE A 245 12.48 -0.02 -9.46
C ILE A 245 13.91 0.05 -8.92
N PRO A 246 14.90 0.52 -9.70
CA PRO A 246 16.29 0.65 -9.28
C PRO A 246 16.52 1.91 -8.40
N ILE A 247 15.71 2.05 -7.34
CA ILE A 247 15.66 3.20 -6.42
C ILE A 247 17.05 3.71 -6.02
N HIS A 248 17.93 2.84 -5.48
CA HIS A 248 19.25 3.30 -4.99
C HIS A 248 20.17 3.81 -6.12
N HIS A 249 20.07 3.24 -7.33
CA HIS A 249 20.83 3.74 -8.49
C HIS A 249 20.28 5.09 -8.97
N ILE A 250 18.96 5.26 -9.01
CA ILE A 250 18.34 6.55 -9.36
C ILE A 250 18.74 7.61 -8.33
N LEU A 251 18.72 7.30 -7.03
CA LEU A 251 19.15 8.22 -5.98
C LEU A 251 20.63 8.62 -6.13
N LEU A 252 21.51 7.67 -6.48
CA LEU A 252 22.92 7.97 -6.76
C LEU A 252 23.08 8.92 -7.95
N GLU A 253 22.33 8.69 -9.02
CA GLU A 253 22.34 9.57 -10.19
C GLU A 253 21.79 10.96 -9.85
N LEU A 254 20.75 11.06 -9.05
CA LEU A 254 20.22 12.35 -8.59
C LEU A 254 21.22 13.11 -7.71
N ARG A 255 22.04 12.41 -6.91
CA ARG A 255 23.18 13.03 -6.21
C ARG A 255 24.20 13.55 -7.20
N GLN A 256 24.56 12.74 -8.20
CA GLN A 256 25.50 13.15 -9.24
C GLN A 256 25.00 14.42 -9.94
N ARG A 257 23.73 14.47 -10.37
CA ARG A 257 23.15 15.67 -11.01
C ARG A 257 23.17 16.91 -10.10
N ALA A 258 22.96 16.71 -8.79
CA ALA A 258 23.00 17.80 -7.81
C ALA A 258 24.43 18.32 -7.54
N THR A 259 25.47 17.54 -7.86
CA THR A 259 26.88 17.93 -7.67
C THR A 259 27.60 18.26 -8.99
N GLU A 260 27.17 17.67 -10.10
CA GLU A 260 27.78 17.70 -11.41
C GLU A 260 26.70 17.97 -12.47
N GLY A 261 26.86 19.01 -13.29
CA GLY A 261 25.94 19.36 -14.38
C GLY A 261 25.18 20.66 -14.16
N ALA A 262 24.09 20.85 -14.92
CA ALA A 262 23.33 22.11 -14.93
C ALA A 262 22.61 22.40 -13.60
N GLU A 263 22.37 21.37 -12.78
CA GLU A 263 21.73 21.46 -11.46
C GLU A 263 22.73 21.51 -10.30
N ALA A 264 24.04 21.64 -10.59
CA ALA A 264 25.09 21.58 -9.59
C ALA A 264 24.98 22.75 -8.59
N ARG A 265 24.91 22.42 -7.30
CA ARG A 265 24.86 23.40 -6.20
C ARG A 265 26.15 23.50 -5.38
N GLY A 266 27.20 22.79 -5.80
CA GLY A 266 28.50 22.78 -5.13
C GLY A 266 29.26 24.11 -5.26
N LYS A 267 29.99 24.51 -4.22
CA LYS A 267 30.94 25.63 -4.30
C LYS A 267 32.12 25.19 -5.18
N LEU A 268 32.48 25.96 -6.20
CA LEU A 268 33.61 25.65 -7.09
C LEU A 268 34.92 25.33 -6.32
N ALA A 269 35.13 25.99 -5.19
CA ALA A 269 36.25 25.74 -4.29
C ALA A 269 36.22 24.33 -3.68
N GLU A 270 35.06 23.83 -3.25
CA GLU A 270 34.90 22.50 -2.70
C GLU A 270 35.16 21.43 -3.77
N ALA A 271 34.60 21.61 -4.97
CA ALA A 271 34.86 20.73 -6.11
C ALA A 271 36.36 20.69 -6.47
N ALA A 272 37.04 21.84 -6.42
CA ALA A 272 38.48 21.91 -6.66
C ALA A 272 39.30 21.18 -5.58
N VAL A 273 38.93 21.32 -4.30
CA VAL A 273 39.58 20.61 -3.18
C VAL A 273 39.42 19.10 -3.32
N PHE A 274 38.20 18.60 -3.57
CA PHE A 274 37.97 17.16 -3.76
C PHE A 274 38.65 16.61 -5.02
N ARG A 275 38.70 17.39 -6.11
CA ARG A 275 39.44 17.00 -7.32
C ARG A 275 40.94 16.90 -7.05
N ALA A 276 41.52 17.90 -6.39
CA ALA A 276 42.94 17.88 -6.01
C ALA A 276 43.25 16.71 -5.05
N TRP A 277 42.37 16.45 -4.08
CA TRP A 277 42.49 15.31 -3.19
C TRP A 277 42.42 13.98 -3.95
N SER A 278 41.46 13.82 -4.87
CA SER A 278 41.31 12.61 -5.68
C SER A 278 42.54 12.37 -6.55
N GLU A 279 43.02 13.38 -7.28
CA GLU A 279 44.23 13.25 -8.11
C GLU A 279 45.47 12.88 -7.26
N PHE A 280 45.57 13.44 -6.07
CA PHE A 280 46.66 13.14 -5.14
C PHE A 280 46.55 11.71 -4.57
N TRP A 281 45.37 11.28 -4.12
CA TRP A 281 45.14 9.95 -3.53
C TRP A 281 45.12 8.81 -4.55
N SER A 282 44.80 9.07 -5.82
CA SER A 282 44.89 8.08 -6.90
C SER A 282 46.33 7.74 -7.31
N ARG A 283 47.34 8.49 -6.84
CA ARG A 283 48.75 8.20 -7.09
C ARG A 283 49.34 7.36 -5.94
N PRO A 284 50.09 6.28 -6.21
CA PRO A 284 50.69 5.44 -5.16
C PRO A 284 51.56 6.21 -4.16
N GLN A 285 52.29 7.22 -4.64
CA GLN A 285 53.13 8.08 -3.78
C GLN A 285 52.28 8.95 -2.84
N GLY A 286 51.20 9.56 -3.35
CA GLY A 286 50.30 10.39 -2.56
C GLY A 286 49.56 9.58 -1.49
N TYR A 287 49.07 8.38 -1.85
CA TYR A 287 48.47 7.45 -0.89
C TYR A 287 49.46 6.98 0.20
N ARG A 288 50.71 6.71 -0.16
CA ARG A 288 51.76 6.34 0.84
C ARG A 288 52.09 7.50 1.77
N LEU A 289 52.16 8.73 1.23
CA LEU A 289 52.42 9.92 2.02
C LEU A 289 51.26 10.21 2.98
N SER A 290 50.01 10.11 2.51
CA SER A 290 48.83 10.35 3.33
C SER A 290 48.69 9.33 4.47
N THR A 291 48.89 8.04 4.19
CA THR A 291 48.85 7.00 5.22
C THR A 291 50.01 7.10 6.22
N TRP A 292 51.20 7.50 5.78
CA TRP A 292 52.31 7.81 6.67
C TRP A 292 51.99 9.02 7.58
N ALA A 293 51.49 10.12 7.02
CA ALA A 293 51.08 11.29 7.79
C ALA A 293 49.97 10.96 8.79
N ALA A 294 48.97 10.16 8.40
CA ALA A 294 47.94 9.66 9.31
C ALA A 294 48.53 8.83 10.46
N SER A 295 49.55 8.01 10.19
CA SER A 295 50.22 7.23 11.25
C SER A 295 50.98 8.10 12.26
N LEU A 296 51.38 9.33 11.89
CA LEU A 296 51.94 10.30 12.83
C LEU A 296 50.85 10.82 13.76
N MET A 297 49.65 11.12 13.26
CA MET A 297 48.50 11.49 14.11
C MET A 297 48.13 10.37 15.08
N GLY A 298 48.18 9.12 14.62
CA GLY A 298 48.01 7.94 15.47
C GLY A 298 48.97 7.86 16.65
N ARG A 299 50.21 8.31 16.46
CA ARG A 299 51.22 8.35 17.53
C ARG A 299 50.99 9.47 18.54
N VAL A 300 50.30 10.54 18.12
CA VAL A 300 49.95 11.68 18.97
C VAL A 300 48.72 11.38 19.83
N ALA A 301 47.81 10.52 19.36
CA ALA A 301 46.58 10.13 20.05
C ALA A 301 46.77 9.25 21.30
N GLY A 302 48.00 8.84 21.63
CA GLY A 302 48.30 8.08 22.85
C GLY A 302 47.72 6.65 22.87
N GLN A 303 47.75 6.02 24.05
CA GLN A 303 47.36 4.61 24.24
C GLN A 303 45.85 4.35 24.20
N GLU A 304 45.03 5.40 24.37
CA GLU A 304 43.56 5.29 24.32
C GLU A 304 43.05 5.09 22.89
N GLY A 305 43.85 5.45 21.87
CA GLY A 305 43.52 5.19 20.48
C GLY A 305 42.32 6.00 19.98
N VAL A 306 42.00 7.13 20.63
CA VAL A 306 40.87 8.00 20.33
C VAL A 306 41.32 9.46 20.31
N LEU A 307 40.80 10.23 19.37
CA LEU A 307 40.99 11.67 19.23
C LEU A 307 39.71 12.37 19.69
N HIS A 308 39.78 13.01 20.86
CA HIS A 308 38.66 13.75 21.47
C HIS A 308 38.50 15.17 20.95
N GLN A 309 39.53 15.74 20.32
CA GLN A 309 39.48 17.08 19.74
C GLN A 309 40.26 17.12 18.43
N LEU A 310 39.63 17.66 17.39
CA LEU A 310 40.27 17.92 16.10
C LEU A 310 40.37 19.43 15.87
N PRO A 311 41.50 19.93 15.33
CA PRO A 311 41.65 21.35 15.03
C PRO A 311 40.85 21.78 13.79
N GLY A 312 40.45 23.05 13.75
CA GLY A 312 39.87 23.68 12.56
C GLY A 312 38.50 23.08 12.19
N PRO A 313 38.22 22.80 10.90
CA PRO A 313 36.93 22.27 10.46
C PRO A 313 36.53 20.93 11.09
N GLY A 314 37.50 20.17 11.65
CA GLY A 314 37.24 18.91 12.33
C GLY A 314 36.63 19.07 13.73
N GLU A 315 36.72 20.26 14.33
CA GLU A 315 36.22 20.54 15.69
C GLU A 315 34.72 20.24 15.81
N GLY A 316 33.94 20.60 14.78
CA GLY A 316 32.50 20.35 14.74
C GLY A 316 32.12 18.86 14.77
N TRP A 317 33.00 17.96 14.31
CA TRP A 317 32.78 16.51 14.45
C TRP A 317 33.00 16.06 15.90
N THR A 318 34.09 16.51 16.52
CA THR A 318 34.46 16.17 17.90
C THR A 318 33.60 16.80 18.98
N GLN A 319 32.70 17.72 18.62
CA GLN A 319 31.67 18.23 19.54
C GLN A 319 30.63 17.17 19.92
N ALA A 320 30.37 16.20 19.04
CA ALA A 320 29.34 15.18 19.26
C ALA A 320 29.85 13.74 19.12
N ARG A 321 31.05 13.54 18.55
CA ARG A 321 31.60 12.21 18.26
C ARG A 321 33.11 12.15 18.43
N ASP A 322 33.57 11.16 19.18
CA ASP A 322 34.98 10.79 19.23
C ASP A 322 35.44 10.16 17.90
N LEU A 323 36.70 10.41 17.50
CA LEU A 323 37.28 9.81 16.30
C LEU A 323 38.32 8.74 16.67
N PRO A 324 38.21 7.50 16.18
CA PRO A 324 39.26 6.51 16.39
C PRO A 324 40.56 6.98 15.74
N ALA A 325 41.65 6.94 16.51
CA ALA A 325 42.96 7.34 16.04
C ALA A 325 43.46 6.39 14.93
N PRO A 326 44.08 6.91 13.86
CA PRO A 326 44.74 6.06 12.88
C PRO A 326 45.81 5.18 13.54
N ALA A 327 46.10 4.00 12.98
CA ALA A 327 47.15 3.14 13.51
C ALA A 327 48.55 3.80 13.43
N ASP A 328 49.38 3.61 14.46
CA ASP A 328 50.76 4.12 14.58
C ASP A 328 51.74 3.58 13.51
N LYS A 329 51.37 2.44 12.91
CA LYS A 329 52.03 1.79 11.78
C LYS A 329 51.04 1.58 10.64
N THR A 330 51.44 2.03 9.45
CA THR A 330 50.71 1.76 8.20
C THR A 330 50.58 0.27 7.93
N PHE A 331 49.51 -0.13 7.23
CA PHE A 331 49.33 -1.52 6.79
C PHE A 331 50.54 -2.04 6.00
N HIS A 332 51.12 -1.25 5.09
CA HIS A 332 52.31 -1.62 4.33
C HIS A 332 53.55 -1.89 5.20
N LYS A 333 53.68 -1.22 6.34
CA LYS A 333 54.75 -1.48 7.31
C LYS A 333 54.44 -2.75 8.09
N ARG A 334 53.23 -2.87 8.64
CA ARG A 334 52.78 -4.07 9.35
C ARG A 334 52.90 -5.34 8.50
N TRP A 335 52.52 -5.25 7.23
CA TRP A 335 52.60 -6.35 6.26
C TRP A 335 54.05 -6.81 6.03
N ARG A 336 54.99 -5.87 5.82
CA ARG A 336 56.43 -6.19 5.71
C ARG A 336 57.00 -6.77 6.99
N ASP A 337 56.51 -6.30 8.14
CA ASP A 337 57.00 -6.74 9.45
C ASP A 337 56.46 -8.15 9.83
N HIS A 338 55.29 -8.56 9.32
CA HIS A 338 54.58 -9.79 9.75
C HIS A 338 54.49 -10.90 8.70
N VAL A 339 54.72 -10.62 7.42
CA VAL A 339 54.68 -11.62 6.36
C VAL A 339 56.12 -11.93 5.92
N PRO A 340 56.65 -13.14 6.18
CA PRO A 340 57.95 -13.53 5.64
C PRO A 340 57.90 -13.46 4.11
N PRO A 341 59.00 -13.10 3.41
CA PRO A 341 58.98 -13.00 1.96
C PRO A 341 58.60 -14.35 1.35
N ALA A 342 57.36 -14.47 0.87
CA ALA A 342 56.96 -15.60 0.05
C ALA A 342 57.74 -15.54 -1.28
N PRO A 343 58.11 -16.69 -1.89
CA PRO A 343 58.69 -16.69 -3.22
C PRO A 343 57.74 -15.97 -4.17
N VAL A 344 58.27 -14.96 -4.85
CA VAL A 344 57.51 -14.13 -5.80
C VAL A 344 57.01 -15.03 -6.92
N ILE A 345 55.76 -15.49 -6.85
CA ILE A 345 55.05 -15.95 -8.04
C ILE A 345 54.86 -14.69 -8.88
N ALA A 346 55.60 -14.61 -9.99
CA ALA A 346 55.53 -13.51 -10.94
C ALA A 346 54.13 -13.51 -11.59
N LEU A 347 53.15 -12.91 -10.92
CA LEU A 347 51.93 -12.46 -11.58
C LEU A 347 52.35 -11.42 -12.61
N SER A 348 52.25 -11.78 -13.89
CA SER A 348 52.66 -10.90 -14.98
C SER A 348 51.90 -9.57 -14.85
N ARG A 349 52.64 -8.45 -14.81
CA ARG A 349 52.07 -7.09 -14.70
C ARG A 349 51.09 -6.72 -15.81
N LYS A 350 50.94 -7.54 -16.86
CA LYS A 350 50.06 -7.31 -18.00
C LYS A 350 48.58 -7.10 -17.63
N SER A 351 48.11 -7.49 -16.45
CA SER A 351 46.70 -7.29 -16.06
C SER A 351 46.38 -5.97 -15.36
N LEU A 352 47.38 -5.17 -14.93
CA LEU A 352 47.17 -3.97 -14.12
C LEU A 352 47.30 -2.65 -14.90
N ASP A 353 47.94 -2.65 -16.06
CA ASP A 353 48.10 -1.45 -16.92
C ASP A 353 46.89 -1.21 -17.84
N ALA A 354 45.91 -2.11 -17.84
CA ALA A 354 44.60 -1.80 -18.40
C ALA A 354 43.98 -0.69 -17.54
N LYS A 355 43.86 0.53 -18.09
CA LYS A 355 42.98 1.54 -17.49
C LYS A 355 41.67 0.83 -17.16
N PRO A 356 41.23 0.77 -15.90
CA PRO A 356 39.86 0.38 -15.65
C PRO A 356 39.03 1.41 -16.41
N GLU A 357 38.36 0.98 -17.47
CA GLU A 357 37.26 1.80 -17.97
C GLU A 357 36.40 2.10 -16.75
N PRO A 358 36.00 3.37 -16.54
CA PRO A 358 35.00 3.67 -15.51
C PRO A 358 33.89 2.65 -15.74
N PRO A 359 33.41 1.95 -14.70
CA PRO A 359 32.43 0.89 -14.88
C PRO A 359 31.34 1.50 -15.74
N GLN A 360 31.31 1.13 -17.02
CA GLN A 360 30.27 1.57 -17.92
C GLN A 360 29.04 1.10 -17.17
N ALA A 361 28.15 2.03 -16.81
CA ALA A 361 26.90 1.67 -16.18
C ALA A 361 26.37 0.56 -17.07
N LYS A 362 26.42 -0.70 -16.57
CA LYS A 362 26.00 -1.84 -17.38
C LYS A 362 24.65 -1.38 -17.92
N PRO A 363 24.43 -1.39 -19.25
CA PRO A 363 23.10 -1.20 -19.78
C PRO A 363 22.21 -2.05 -18.89
N ALA A 364 21.20 -1.42 -18.26
CA ALA A 364 20.36 -2.08 -17.25
C ALA A 364 20.17 -3.51 -17.75
N GLU A 365 20.69 -4.50 -17.00
CA GLU A 365 20.73 -5.88 -17.46
C GLU A 365 19.38 -6.14 -18.10
N PRO A 366 19.33 -6.49 -19.41
CA PRO A 366 18.06 -6.61 -20.11
C PRO A 366 17.19 -7.44 -19.21
N ALA A 367 16.06 -6.84 -18.79
CA ALA A 367 15.20 -7.38 -17.75
C ALA A 367 15.17 -8.88 -17.97
N ARG A 368 15.70 -9.67 -17.01
CA ARG A 368 15.74 -11.13 -17.12
C ARG A 368 14.44 -11.52 -17.78
N ASP A 369 14.48 -12.31 -18.86
CA ASP A 369 13.31 -12.89 -19.53
C ASP A 369 12.53 -13.75 -18.52
N GLN A 370 11.97 -13.10 -17.50
CA GLN A 370 10.96 -13.60 -16.61
C GLN A 370 9.77 -13.61 -17.52
N LYS A 371 9.45 -14.81 -18.03
CA LYS A 371 8.18 -15.08 -18.68
C LYS A 371 7.10 -14.39 -17.85
N ILE A 372 6.61 -13.25 -18.31
CA ILE A 372 5.41 -12.63 -17.78
C ILE A 372 4.37 -13.74 -17.90
N SER A 373 3.76 -14.14 -16.79
CA SER A 373 2.76 -15.21 -16.81
C SER A 373 1.72 -14.82 -17.86
N SER A 374 1.57 -15.65 -18.89
CA SER A 374 0.58 -15.39 -19.93
C SER A 374 -0.80 -15.29 -19.27
N PRO A 375 -1.65 -14.34 -19.71
CA PRO A 375 -3.00 -14.21 -19.19
C PRO A 375 -3.74 -15.55 -19.18
N VAL A 376 -4.49 -15.81 -18.13
CA VAL A 376 -5.32 -17.00 -18.01
C VAL A 376 -6.45 -16.88 -19.03
N LYS A 377 -6.51 -17.81 -19.99
CA LYS A 377 -7.49 -17.76 -21.08
C LYS A 377 -8.86 -18.33 -20.72
N THR A 378 -8.90 -19.29 -19.81
CA THR A 378 -10.10 -20.02 -19.39
C THR A 378 -10.12 -20.10 -17.87
N PRO A 379 -11.25 -19.79 -17.22
CA PRO A 379 -11.31 -19.74 -15.77
C PRO A 379 -11.08 -21.14 -15.19
N ARG A 380 -10.14 -21.25 -14.24
CA ARG A 380 -9.84 -22.52 -13.57
C ARG A 380 -10.68 -22.64 -12.31
N PRO A 381 -11.32 -23.80 -12.07
CA PRO A 381 -12.06 -24.01 -10.83
C PRO A 381 -11.11 -23.98 -9.62
N GLY A 382 -11.58 -23.37 -8.54
CA GLY A 382 -10.89 -23.34 -7.25
C GLY A 382 -11.40 -24.41 -6.30
N ASP A 383 -10.68 -24.59 -5.19
CA ASP A 383 -11.05 -25.52 -4.13
C ASP A 383 -11.93 -24.79 -3.08
N PRO A 384 -13.21 -25.16 -2.91
CA PRO A 384 -14.09 -24.55 -1.90
C PRO A 384 -13.59 -24.74 -0.46
N GLN A 385 -12.87 -25.83 -0.16
CA GLN A 385 -12.30 -26.04 1.17
C GLN A 385 -11.13 -25.10 1.42
N LYS A 386 -10.27 -24.88 0.41
CA LYS A 386 -9.22 -23.87 0.47
C LYS A 386 -9.83 -22.49 0.70
N LEU A 387 -10.87 -22.11 -0.06
CA LEU A 387 -11.59 -20.86 0.14
C LEU A 387 -12.07 -20.71 1.59
N ALA A 388 -12.76 -21.73 2.12
CA ALA A 388 -13.27 -21.70 3.50
C ALA A 388 -12.16 -21.50 4.55
N ASN A 389 -11.00 -22.14 4.35
CA ASN A 389 -9.85 -22.00 5.24
C ASN A 389 -9.26 -20.59 5.19
N GLU A 390 -9.10 -20.01 3.99
CA GLU A 390 -8.60 -18.64 3.82
C GLU A 390 -9.58 -17.61 4.40
N MET A 391 -10.88 -17.77 4.22
CA MET A 391 -11.87 -16.86 4.78
C MET A 391 -11.89 -16.91 6.32
N LYS A 392 -11.73 -18.10 6.92
CA LYS A 392 -11.56 -18.25 8.38
C LYS A 392 -10.27 -17.59 8.87
N PHE A 393 -9.18 -17.73 8.11
CA PHE A 393 -7.91 -17.06 8.40
C PHE A 393 -8.07 -15.52 8.40
N MET A 394 -8.89 -15.00 7.48
CA MET A 394 -9.30 -13.59 7.43
C MET A 394 -10.44 -13.23 8.42
N GLN A 395 -10.62 -14.03 9.48
CA GLN A 395 -11.60 -13.79 10.56
C GLN A 395 -13.08 -13.79 10.15
N SER A 396 -13.42 -14.38 8.99
CA SER A 396 -14.80 -14.58 8.58
C SER A 396 -15.41 -15.84 9.22
N GLN A 397 -16.71 -15.80 9.50
CA GLN A 397 -17.48 -16.96 9.97
C GLN A 397 -17.95 -17.76 8.75
N VAL A 398 -17.49 -19.01 8.60
CA VAL A 398 -17.81 -19.82 7.41
C VAL A 398 -18.62 -21.04 7.81
N HIS A 399 -19.82 -21.15 7.24
CA HIS A 399 -20.73 -22.28 7.35
C HIS A 399 -20.76 -23.03 6.03
N THR A 400 -20.70 -24.35 6.08
CA THR A 400 -20.80 -25.22 4.90
C THR A 400 -22.10 -26.02 4.96
N ALA A 401 -22.72 -26.25 3.81
CA ALA A 401 -23.93 -27.08 3.71
C ALA A 401 -23.94 -27.93 2.44
N GLN A 402 -24.43 -29.16 2.53
CA GLN A 402 -24.66 -30.06 1.41
C GLN A 402 -26.16 -30.15 1.10
N GLY A 403 -26.51 -29.73 -0.10
CA GLY A 403 -27.89 -29.67 -0.56
C GLY A 403 -28.67 -28.49 0.01
N LYS A 404 -29.79 -28.22 -0.65
CA LYS A 404 -30.67 -27.07 -0.36
C LYS A 404 -31.23 -27.09 1.06
N ALA A 405 -31.66 -28.25 1.55
CA ALA A 405 -32.30 -28.36 2.87
C ALA A 405 -31.33 -28.01 4.02
N GLU A 406 -30.08 -28.48 3.94
CA GLU A 406 -29.07 -28.11 4.93
C GLU A 406 -28.73 -26.61 4.83
N ALA A 407 -28.61 -26.06 3.62
CA ALA A 407 -28.38 -24.64 3.43
C ALA A 407 -29.48 -23.79 4.07
N GLN A 408 -30.75 -24.14 3.87
CA GLN A 408 -31.90 -23.48 4.49
C GLN A 408 -31.87 -23.56 6.02
N ALA A 409 -31.53 -24.74 6.58
CA ALA A 409 -31.39 -24.91 8.03
C ALA A 409 -30.28 -24.01 8.60
N ARG A 410 -29.13 -23.92 7.94
CA ARG A 410 -28.01 -23.04 8.34
C ARG A 410 -28.37 -21.57 8.24
N ILE A 411 -29.06 -21.14 7.18
CA ILE A 411 -29.55 -19.77 7.07
C ILE A 411 -30.48 -19.45 8.24
N LYS A 412 -31.45 -20.31 8.54
CA LYS A 412 -32.37 -20.10 9.65
C LYS A 412 -31.67 -20.00 11.01
N GLU A 413 -30.68 -20.87 11.25
CA GLU A 413 -29.83 -20.84 12.43
C GLU A 413 -29.15 -19.47 12.57
N ILE A 414 -28.47 -19.00 11.51
CA ILE A 414 -27.80 -17.68 11.48
C ILE A 414 -28.80 -16.55 11.69
N LEU A 415 -29.95 -16.57 11.02
CA LEU A 415 -30.97 -15.51 11.12
C LEU A 415 -31.56 -15.42 12.54
N SER A 416 -31.60 -16.53 13.28
CA SER A 416 -32.14 -16.55 14.65
C SER A 416 -31.30 -15.72 15.64
N GLU A 417 -30.01 -15.51 15.37
CA GLU A 417 -29.15 -14.58 16.16
C GLU A 417 -29.66 -13.13 16.11
N PHE A 418 -30.46 -12.80 15.09
CA PHE A 418 -30.95 -11.47 14.79
C PHE A 418 -32.48 -11.35 14.95
N ALA A 419 -33.09 -12.26 15.72
CA ALA A 419 -34.52 -12.21 16.03
C ALA A 419 -34.94 -10.84 16.60
N GLY A 420 -36.05 -10.30 16.13
CA GLY A 420 -36.56 -8.97 16.49
C GLY A 420 -35.80 -7.79 15.85
N ARG A 421 -34.86 -8.05 14.93
CA ARG A 421 -34.15 -7.01 14.16
C ARG A 421 -34.66 -6.94 12.72
N THR A 422 -34.05 -6.04 11.94
CA THR A 422 -34.31 -5.89 10.51
C THR A 422 -33.13 -6.39 9.69
N LEU A 423 -33.42 -7.14 8.63
CA LEU A 423 -32.46 -7.44 7.57
C LEU A 423 -32.80 -6.68 6.29
N VAL A 424 -31.78 -6.36 5.50
CA VAL A 424 -31.91 -5.94 4.10
C VAL A 424 -31.21 -6.97 3.23
N ALA A 425 -31.78 -7.29 2.07
CA ALA A 425 -31.26 -8.32 1.20
C ALA A 425 -31.29 -7.88 -0.26
N TRP A 426 -30.39 -8.45 -1.06
CA TRP A 426 -30.47 -8.34 -2.51
C TRP A 426 -31.72 -9.01 -3.07
N ASP A 427 -32.27 -8.42 -4.12
CA ASP A 427 -33.18 -9.10 -5.03
C ASP A 427 -32.36 -10.01 -5.95
N HIS A 428 -32.27 -11.28 -5.56
CA HIS A 428 -31.43 -12.25 -6.25
C HIS A 428 -32.15 -13.62 -6.37
N PRO A 429 -32.09 -14.29 -7.55
CA PRO A 429 -32.74 -15.58 -7.76
C PRO A 429 -32.30 -16.65 -6.75
N GLU A 430 -31.01 -16.67 -6.40
CA GLU A 430 -30.46 -17.59 -5.39
C GLU A 430 -31.12 -17.46 -4.02
N LEU A 431 -31.24 -16.23 -3.52
CA LEU A 431 -31.81 -15.97 -2.20
C LEU A 431 -33.31 -16.29 -2.18
N SER A 432 -33.99 -16.00 -3.29
CA SER A 432 -35.39 -16.39 -3.51
C SER A 432 -35.56 -17.90 -3.57
N ALA A 433 -34.67 -18.61 -4.29
CA ALA A 433 -34.70 -20.06 -4.41
C ALA A 433 -34.50 -20.75 -3.06
N LEU A 434 -33.63 -20.21 -2.20
CA LEU A 434 -33.43 -20.69 -0.82
C LEU A 434 -34.58 -20.30 0.12
N GLY A 435 -35.53 -19.47 -0.31
CA GLY A 435 -36.68 -19.06 0.50
C GLY A 435 -36.31 -18.10 1.62
N LEU A 436 -35.35 -17.19 1.40
CA LEU A 436 -34.83 -16.28 2.42
C LEU A 436 -35.93 -15.53 3.19
N GLN A 437 -37.00 -15.08 2.52
CA GLN A 437 -38.10 -14.35 3.16
C GLN A 437 -38.89 -15.23 4.15
N ASP A 438 -39.12 -16.50 3.81
CA ASP A 438 -39.83 -17.43 4.68
C ASP A 438 -38.96 -17.82 5.88
N LEU A 439 -37.67 -18.10 5.63
CA LEU A 439 -36.69 -18.38 6.70
C LEU A 439 -36.54 -17.20 7.65
N ALA A 440 -36.53 -15.98 7.13
CA ALA A 440 -36.51 -14.75 7.91
C ALA A 440 -37.75 -14.63 8.82
N ARG A 441 -38.95 -14.87 8.27
CA ARG A 441 -40.20 -14.86 9.03
C ARG A 441 -40.19 -15.92 10.13
N GLU A 442 -39.75 -17.13 9.84
CA GLU A 442 -39.65 -18.23 10.81
C GLU A 442 -38.60 -17.98 11.90
N ALA A 443 -37.51 -17.28 11.58
CA ALA A 443 -36.48 -16.88 12.54
C ALA A 443 -36.85 -15.63 13.35
N GLY A 444 -38.02 -15.01 13.07
CA GLY A 444 -38.48 -13.82 13.78
C GLY A 444 -37.73 -12.54 13.41
N ILE A 445 -37.13 -12.47 12.22
CA ILE A 445 -36.45 -11.28 11.70
C ILE A 445 -37.31 -10.58 10.65
N THR A 446 -37.38 -9.24 10.73
CA THR A 446 -38.14 -8.43 9.78
C THR A 446 -37.32 -8.20 8.52
N THR A 447 -37.85 -8.53 7.35
CA THR A 447 -37.22 -8.19 6.07
C THR A 447 -37.65 -6.78 5.65
N ALA A 448 -36.68 -5.90 5.39
CA ALA A 448 -36.93 -4.57 4.87
C ALA A 448 -37.70 -4.67 3.54
N PRO A 449 -38.72 -3.82 3.30
CA PRO A 449 -39.44 -3.81 2.04
C PRO A 449 -38.52 -3.36 0.90
N ALA A 450 -38.88 -3.67 -0.33
CA ALA A 450 -38.15 -3.17 -1.50
C ALA A 450 -38.11 -1.64 -1.47
N ALA A 451 -36.89 -1.07 -1.54
CA ALA A 451 -36.69 0.37 -1.54
C ALA A 451 -37.23 1.00 -2.83
N ALA A 452 -37.95 2.12 -2.68
CA ALA A 452 -38.49 2.87 -3.81
C ALA A 452 -37.44 3.74 -4.50
N ASP A 453 -36.47 4.24 -3.73
CA ASP A 453 -35.44 5.17 -4.17
C ASP A 453 -34.13 4.96 -3.41
N ARG A 454 -33.14 5.80 -3.71
CA ARG A 454 -31.84 5.79 -3.04
C ARG A 454 -31.97 6.05 -1.54
N ASP A 455 -32.72 7.06 -1.14
CA ASP A 455 -32.71 7.56 0.24
C ASP A 455 -33.37 6.54 1.18
N SER A 456 -34.48 5.94 0.75
CA SER A 456 -35.12 4.81 1.43
C SER A 456 -34.19 3.59 1.53
N LEU A 457 -33.46 3.25 0.47
CA LEU A 457 -32.48 2.15 0.50
C LEU A 457 -31.36 2.41 1.51
N ILE A 458 -30.73 3.59 1.45
CA ILE A 458 -29.63 3.94 2.34
C ILE A 458 -30.10 4.00 3.79
N GLY A 459 -31.28 4.57 4.07
CA GLY A 459 -31.88 4.58 5.40
C GLY A 459 -32.11 3.17 5.94
N GLN A 460 -32.80 2.32 5.17
CA GLN A 460 -33.06 0.93 5.55
C GLN A 460 -31.77 0.13 5.80
N ALA A 461 -30.78 0.27 4.91
CA ALA A 461 -29.50 -0.43 5.04
C ALA A 461 -28.64 0.09 6.20
N ALA A 462 -28.74 1.38 6.55
CA ALA A 462 -28.05 1.97 7.69
C ALA A 462 -28.63 1.50 9.04
N GLU A 463 -29.95 1.25 9.10
CA GLU A 463 -30.67 0.77 10.29
C GLU A 463 -30.69 -0.76 10.41
N ALA A 464 -30.55 -1.49 9.30
CA ALA A 464 -30.55 -2.94 9.30
C ALA A 464 -29.39 -3.53 10.12
N ALA A 465 -29.70 -4.58 10.88
CA ALA A 465 -28.70 -5.32 11.65
C ALA A 465 -27.90 -6.30 10.75
N LEU A 466 -28.48 -6.72 9.65
CA LEU A 466 -27.94 -7.73 8.75
C LEU A 466 -28.17 -7.36 7.28
N GLY A 467 -27.11 -7.40 6.49
CA GLY A 467 -27.16 -7.34 5.03
C GLY A 467 -26.96 -8.72 4.44
N VAL A 468 -27.84 -9.16 3.52
CA VAL A 468 -27.76 -10.48 2.89
C VAL A 468 -27.52 -10.34 1.38
N THR A 469 -26.45 -10.95 0.88
CA THR A 469 -26.14 -10.96 -0.56
C THR A 469 -25.92 -12.38 -1.07
N ALA A 470 -26.22 -12.60 -2.34
CA ALA A 470 -25.59 -13.70 -3.07
C ALA A 470 -24.15 -13.31 -3.47
N VAL A 471 -23.38 -14.26 -3.99
CA VAL A 471 -22.01 -14.03 -4.48
C VAL A 471 -21.94 -14.41 -5.95
N ASP A 472 -21.22 -13.66 -6.78
CA ASP A 472 -21.07 -13.96 -8.21
C ASP A 472 -19.96 -14.98 -8.47
N PHE A 473 -18.80 -14.77 -7.84
CA PHE A 473 -17.63 -15.63 -7.86
C PHE A 473 -16.89 -15.56 -6.51
N ALA A 474 -16.04 -16.54 -6.23
CA ALA A 474 -15.13 -16.47 -5.09
C ALA A 474 -13.72 -16.92 -5.49
N LEU A 475 -12.68 -16.41 -4.84
CA LEU A 475 -11.28 -16.68 -5.15
C LEU A 475 -10.67 -17.53 -4.04
N ALA A 476 -10.40 -18.80 -4.33
CA ALA A 476 -9.90 -19.77 -3.35
C ALA A 476 -8.53 -19.41 -2.79
N ASP A 477 -7.63 -18.81 -3.59
CA ASP A 477 -6.27 -18.48 -3.13
C ASP A 477 -6.22 -17.44 -2.01
N SER A 478 -7.13 -16.45 -2.07
CA SER A 478 -7.12 -15.27 -1.20
C SER A 478 -8.33 -15.17 -0.27
N GLY A 479 -9.23 -16.17 -0.26
CA GLY A 479 -10.42 -16.11 0.60
C GLY A 479 -11.33 -14.92 0.27
N THR A 480 -11.61 -14.69 -1.02
CA THR A 480 -12.24 -13.43 -1.46
C THR A 480 -13.55 -13.67 -2.20
N LEU A 481 -14.61 -12.97 -1.81
CA LEU A 481 -15.90 -12.96 -2.51
C LEU A 481 -15.89 -11.87 -3.57
N VAL A 482 -16.54 -12.10 -4.71
CA VAL A 482 -16.71 -11.12 -5.79
C VAL A 482 -18.20 -10.88 -6.01
N LEU A 483 -18.61 -9.63 -5.87
CA LEU A 483 -19.99 -9.17 -5.93
C LEU A 483 -20.13 -8.17 -7.09
N LEU A 484 -21.03 -8.43 -8.03
CA LEU A 484 -21.33 -7.51 -9.14
C LEU A 484 -22.55 -6.66 -8.81
N THR A 485 -22.42 -5.35 -8.98
CA THR A 485 -23.51 -4.39 -8.79
C THR A 485 -24.42 -4.41 -10.01
N ARG A 486 -25.71 -4.63 -9.75
CA ARG A 486 -26.80 -4.68 -10.72
C ARG A 486 -28.08 -4.08 -10.09
N PRO A 487 -29.14 -3.81 -10.88
CA PRO A 487 -30.44 -3.45 -10.31
C PRO A 487 -30.90 -4.48 -9.27
N GLY A 488 -31.23 -4.02 -8.05
CA GLY A 488 -31.60 -4.89 -6.91
C GLY A 488 -30.43 -5.59 -6.21
N GLN A 489 -29.18 -5.35 -6.64
CA GLN A 489 -27.95 -5.89 -6.08
C GLN A 489 -27.00 -4.75 -5.69
N GLU A 490 -27.51 -3.86 -4.85
CA GLU A 490 -26.87 -2.60 -4.47
C GLU A 490 -25.67 -2.79 -3.52
N ARG A 491 -24.69 -1.89 -3.63
CA ARG A 491 -23.42 -1.96 -2.87
C ARG A 491 -23.60 -1.73 -1.38
N SER A 492 -24.58 -0.90 -1.02
CA SER A 492 -24.89 -0.49 0.35
C SER A 492 -25.27 -1.67 1.26
N ILE A 493 -25.84 -2.75 0.69
CA ILE A 493 -26.31 -3.92 1.42
C ILE A 493 -25.16 -4.74 2.03
N SER A 494 -24.00 -4.82 1.36
CA SER A 494 -22.78 -5.46 1.89
C SER A 494 -21.82 -4.48 2.58
N LEU A 495 -22.29 -3.27 2.89
CA LEU A 495 -21.43 -2.19 3.39
C LEU A 495 -21.98 -1.52 4.65
N LEU A 496 -23.25 -1.12 4.63
CA LEU A 496 -23.85 -0.37 5.73
C LEU A 496 -24.19 -1.27 6.92
N PRO A 497 -24.87 -2.41 6.77
CA PRO A 497 -25.19 -3.26 7.92
C PRO A 497 -23.93 -3.68 8.68
N PRO A 498 -23.97 -3.75 10.02
CA PRO A 498 -22.81 -4.13 10.82
C PRO A 498 -22.41 -5.60 10.62
N VAL A 499 -23.31 -6.43 10.10
CA VAL A 499 -23.08 -7.83 9.74
C VAL A 499 -23.46 -8.04 8.27
N HIS A 500 -22.61 -8.74 7.53
CA HIS A 500 -22.86 -9.17 6.15
C HIS A 500 -22.93 -10.69 6.08
N LEU A 501 -24.07 -11.24 5.65
CA LEU A 501 -24.24 -12.65 5.28
C LEU A 501 -24.13 -12.79 3.76
N ALA A 502 -23.12 -13.52 3.30
CA ALA A 502 -22.90 -13.84 1.91
C ALA A 502 -23.24 -15.30 1.62
N VAL A 503 -24.12 -15.54 0.66
CA VAL A 503 -24.53 -16.88 0.20
C VAL A 503 -23.81 -17.22 -1.10
N LEU A 504 -23.06 -18.31 -1.09
CA LEU A 504 -22.14 -18.71 -2.16
C LEU A 504 -22.34 -20.19 -2.50
N ARG A 505 -22.41 -20.52 -3.79
CA ARG A 505 -22.35 -21.91 -4.26
C ARG A 505 -20.93 -22.35 -4.58
N ALA A 506 -20.64 -23.63 -4.33
CA ALA A 506 -19.31 -24.22 -4.49
C ALA A 506 -18.78 -24.14 -5.93
N GLU A 507 -19.64 -24.23 -6.95
CA GLU A 507 -19.23 -24.13 -8.35
C GLU A 507 -18.82 -22.72 -8.79
N GLN A 508 -19.07 -21.70 -7.97
CA GLN A 508 -18.68 -20.31 -8.23
C GLN A 508 -17.24 -20.01 -7.77
N VAL A 509 -16.56 -21.01 -7.18
CA VAL A 509 -15.21 -20.86 -6.66
C VAL A 509 -14.19 -21.00 -7.78
N LEU A 510 -13.41 -19.94 -8.01
CA LEU A 510 -12.29 -19.84 -8.93
C LEU A 510 -10.97 -20.04 -8.19
N LYS A 511 -9.94 -20.45 -8.92
CA LYS A 511 -8.62 -20.74 -8.34
C LYS A 511 -7.95 -19.50 -7.73
N ASP A 512 -7.77 -18.42 -8.50
CA ASP A 512 -7.15 -17.18 -8.05
C ASP A 512 -7.66 -15.94 -8.81
N VAL A 513 -7.14 -14.75 -8.49
CA VAL A 513 -7.61 -13.48 -9.07
C VAL A 513 -7.40 -13.38 -10.60
N GLU A 514 -6.41 -14.06 -11.19
CA GLU A 514 -6.23 -14.05 -12.65
C GLU A 514 -7.35 -14.81 -13.37
N ASP A 515 -8.06 -15.70 -12.69
CA ASP A 515 -9.20 -16.42 -13.26
C ASP A 515 -10.47 -15.54 -13.35
N LEU A 516 -10.48 -14.38 -12.70
CA LEU A 516 -11.64 -13.50 -12.67
C LEU A 516 -11.96 -12.88 -14.03
N VAL A 517 -10.94 -12.44 -14.77
CA VAL A 517 -11.11 -11.82 -16.10
C VAL A 517 -11.77 -12.76 -17.10
N PRO A 518 -11.26 -14.00 -17.32
CA PRO A 518 -11.93 -14.94 -18.23
C PRO A 518 -13.30 -15.39 -17.68
N ALA A 519 -13.49 -15.52 -16.37
CA ALA A 519 -14.80 -15.83 -15.78
C ALA A 519 -15.85 -14.73 -16.05
N LEU A 520 -15.44 -13.46 -15.98
CA LEU A 520 -16.28 -12.33 -16.37
C LEU A 520 -16.59 -12.36 -17.87
N ALA A 521 -15.63 -12.72 -18.72
CA ALA A 521 -15.87 -12.80 -20.16
C ALA A 521 -16.86 -13.91 -20.56
N GLU A 522 -16.85 -15.06 -19.86
CA GLU A 522 -17.71 -16.21 -20.18
C GLU A 522 -19.15 -16.09 -19.62
N LYS A 523 -19.32 -15.46 -18.46
CA LYS A 523 -20.63 -15.40 -17.78
C LYS A 523 -21.53 -14.33 -18.41
N ALA A 524 -22.64 -14.73 -19.03
CA ALA A 524 -23.67 -13.78 -19.46
C ALA A 524 -24.18 -12.92 -18.27
N GLY A 525 -24.37 -11.62 -18.49
CA GLY A 525 -24.78 -10.70 -17.41
C GLY A 525 -23.65 -10.34 -16.42
N SER A 526 -22.39 -10.56 -16.81
CA SER A 526 -21.20 -10.08 -16.09
C SER A 526 -20.88 -8.61 -16.34
N GLU A 527 -21.64 -7.91 -17.19
CA GLU A 527 -21.53 -6.45 -17.27
C GLU A 527 -21.81 -5.84 -15.90
N PHE A 528 -20.88 -5.02 -15.42
CA PHE A 528 -21.00 -4.37 -14.13
C PHE A 528 -20.66 -2.89 -14.23
N ARG A 529 -21.34 -2.07 -13.42
CA ARG A 529 -20.92 -0.70 -13.10
C ARG A 529 -20.04 -0.67 -11.85
N GLY A 530 -20.31 -1.57 -10.92
CA GLY A 530 -19.50 -1.81 -9.73
C GLY A 530 -19.16 -3.29 -9.62
N LEU A 531 -17.90 -3.62 -9.35
CA LEU A 531 -17.48 -4.93 -8.88
C LEU A 531 -16.77 -4.72 -7.56
N THR A 532 -17.18 -5.44 -6.52
CA THR A 532 -16.56 -5.39 -5.20
C THR A 532 -16.00 -6.75 -4.83
N CYS A 533 -14.71 -6.81 -4.54
CA CYS A 533 -14.08 -7.93 -3.87
C CYS A 533 -14.15 -7.70 -2.35
N ILE A 534 -14.51 -8.74 -1.59
CA ILE A 534 -14.59 -8.72 -0.12
C ILE A 534 -13.80 -9.92 0.41
N SER A 535 -12.69 -9.67 1.08
CA SER A 535 -11.80 -10.72 1.61
C SER A 535 -11.97 -10.97 3.12
N GLY A 536 -12.76 -10.14 3.81
CA GLY A 536 -13.00 -10.25 5.24
C GLY A 536 -13.90 -9.14 5.79
N PRO A 537 -14.12 -9.10 7.11
CA PRO A 537 -14.72 -7.95 7.78
C PRO A 537 -13.84 -6.69 7.65
N SER A 538 -14.45 -5.54 7.89
CA SER A 538 -13.74 -4.25 7.98
C SER A 538 -12.69 -4.32 9.09
N LEU A 539 -11.45 -3.93 8.78
CA LEU A 539 -10.32 -4.04 9.69
C LEU A 539 -9.39 -2.83 9.56
N THR A 540 -9.02 -2.22 10.69
CA THR A 540 -7.95 -1.23 10.79
C THR A 540 -6.84 -1.72 11.73
N GLY A 541 -5.65 -1.14 11.58
CA GLY A 541 -4.53 -1.25 12.51
C GLY A 541 -3.84 0.10 12.75
N ASP A 542 -4.51 1.22 12.53
CA ASP A 542 -3.86 2.54 12.59
C ASP A 542 -3.49 2.98 14.01
N ILE A 543 -4.09 2.38 15.04
CA ILE A 543 -3.78 2.64 16.44
C ILE A 543 -2.81 1.55 16.92
N GLU A 544 -1.52 1.86 16.91
CA GLU A 544 -0.42 0.97 17.36
C GLU A 544 -0.38 -0.42 16.71
N MET A 545 -0.86 -0.56 15.47
CA MET A 545 -0.93 -1.86 14.78
C MET A 545 -1.81 -2.88 15.50
N VAL A 546 -2.69 -2.44 16.40
CA VAL A 546 -3.68 -3.30 17.06
C VAL A 546 -4.86 -3.50 16.10
N PRO A 547 -5.14 -4.73 15.65
CA PRO A 547 -6.23 -4.98 14.72
C PRO A 547 -7.58 -4.74 15.40
N VAL A 548 -8.39 -3.83 14.85
CA VAL A 548 -9.76 -3.56 15.31
C VAL A 548 -10.74 -3.78 14.18
N LEU A 549 -11.76 -4.61 14.45
CA LEU A 549 -12.81 -4.93 13.51
C LEU A 549 -13.95 -3.91 13.52
N GLY A 550 -14.50 -3.67 12.33
CA GLY A 550 -15.69 -2.85 12.13
C GLY A 550 -15.42 -1.37 12.35
N VAL A 551 -14.56 -0.76 11.54
CA VAL A 551 -14.40 0.71 11.54
C VAL A 551 -15.49 1.35 10.71
N HIS A 552 -15.47 1.13 9.40
CA HIS A 552 -16.39 1.77 8.46
C HIS A 552 -17.42 0.79 7.90
N GLY A 553 -16.98 -0.39 7.49
CA GLY A 553 -17.83 -1.47 6.97
C GLY A 553 -18.37 -2.44 8.04
N PRO A 554 -18.87 -3.61 7.59
CA PRO A 554 -19.34 -4.67 8.46
C PRO A 554 -18.21 -5.19 9.37
N GLY A 555 -18.48 -5.29 10.67
CA GLY A 555 -17.54 -5.85 11.65
C GLY A 555 -17.58 -7.39 11.71
N ARG A 556 -18.59 -8.00 11.09
CA ARG A 556 -18.72 -9.46 10.93
C ARG A 556 -19.06 -9.80 9.49
N LEU A 557 -18.32 -10.74 8.91
CA LEU A 557 -18.65 -11.38 7.64
C LEU A 557 -18.99 -12.85 7.91
N ILE A 558 -20.22 -13.23 7.56
CA ILE A 558 -20.72 -14.61 7.62
C ILE A 558 -20.86 -15.12 6.20
N VAL A 559 -20.33 -16.30 5.92
CA VAL A 559 -20.35 -16.91 4.60
C VAL A 559 -21.02 -18.27 4.69
N LEU A 560 -22.09 -18.45 3.92
CA LEU A 560 -22.67 -19.75 3.68
C LEU A 560 -22.17 -20.28 2.33
N LEU A 561 -21.32 -21.30 2.39
CA LEU A 561 -20.83 -22.03 1.23
C LEU A 561 -21.63 -23.32 1.08
N TRP A 562 -22.38 -23.48 -0.02
CA TRP A 562 -23.22 -24.66 -0.21
C TRP A 562 -23.07 -25.29 -1.60
N SER A 563 -23.45 -26.57 -1.73
CA SER A 563 -23.44 -27.30 -3.00
C SER A 563 -24.79 -27.98 -3.24
N GLU A 564 -25.24 -28.12 -4.48
CA GLU A 564 -26.58 -28.68 -4.78
C GLU A 564 -26.75 -30.16 -4.38
N GLY A 565 -25.65 -30.90 -4.20
CA GLY A 565 -25.65 -32.31 -3.76
C GLY A 565 -25.54 -33.29 -4.92
#